data_AF-A0A482WGM0-F1
#
_entry.id   AF-A0A482WGM0-F1
#
_cell.length_a   1.000
_cell.length_b   1.000
_cell.length_c   1.000
_cell.angle_alpha   90.00
_cell.angle_beta   90.00
_cell.angle_gamma   90.00
#
_symmetry.space_group_name_H-M   'P 1'
#
loop_
_entity.id
_entity.type
_entity.pdbx_description
1 polymer ?
#
loop_
_entity_poly.entity_id
_entity_poly.type
_entity_poly.pdbx_seq_one_letter_code
_entity_poly.pdbx_strand_id
1 'polypeptide(L)'
;MDIQKALTFALILGIFAVSITLLTDWFLLDRIVNAKIGQELALKNGSDSWNRWIETPIPIYLKIYIFTVTNTDVVNSGGKPNLLERGPYVYRENRRKIPFHINTLEDSVEYQQDITYSFDKNLSYPLGEDDVVTVVNPALVGVTNILNDIEGLQSMMRIFMELAVPPMFNSPDSIFINATVKELLFSGIKLDCKRSDKNIAVFSMCSALQHMMPIKVLEKDSNGDFSMAILRHRQSLGTFSINAGNKDPGALGEILRWNKKSDMSLWSGKRCNDIGGSDVTLLPPFLNRESQPSVFSTDICSMVPLVYKEDIN
;
A
#
# COMPACT_ATOMS: atom_id res chain seq x y z
N MET A 1 1.50 52.88 60.94
CA MET A 1 1.56 51.40 61.10
C MET A 1 1.12 50.71 59.80
N ASP A 2 1.34 51.36 58.63
CA ASP A 2 0.59 51.02 57.40
C ASP A 2 1.47 50.63 56.22
N ILE A 3 2.74 51.07 56.18
CA ILE A 3 3.63 50.78 55.04
C ILE A 3 3.98 49.29 54.99
N GLN A 4 4.30 48.68 56.13
CA GLN A 4 4.71 47.29 56.18
C GLN A 4 3.57 46.33 55.80
N LYS A 5 2.34 46.62 56.26
CA LYS A 5 1.12 45.87 55.89
C LYS A 5 0.77 46.05 54.41
N ALA A 6 0.90 47.26 53.88
CA ALA A 6 0.69 47.53 52.44
C ALA A 6 1.72 46.78 51.58
N LEU A 7 2.99 46.73 52.02
CA LEU A 7 4.03 45.98 51.32
C LEU A 7 3.77 44.46 51.33
N THR A 8 3.29 43.92 52.45
CA THR A 8 2.95 42.49 52.56
C THR A 8 1.76 42.15 51.66
N PHE A 9 0.74 43.02 51.64
CA PHE A 9 -0.43 42.85 50.81
C PHE A 9 -0.08 42.90 49.31
N ALA A 10 0.78 43.83 48.90
CA ALA A 10 1.27 43.93 47.53
C ALA A 10 2.08 42.68 47.10
N LEU A 11 2.91 42.14 48.00
CA LEU A 11 3.66 40.90 47.77
C LEU A 11 2.74 39.69 47.61
N ILE A 12 1.72 39.57 48.46
CA ILE A 12 0.73 38.49 48.38
C ILE A 12 -0.06 38.58 47.07
N LEU A 13 -0.49 39.78 46.66
CA LEU A 13 -1.15 40.01 45.38
C LEU A 13 -0.26 39.66 44.19
N GLY A 14 1.03 40.04 44.25
CA GLY A 14 2.00 39.70 43.21
C GLY A 14 2.21 38.19 43.09
N ILE A 15 2.39 37.49 44.20
CA ILE A 15 2.52 36.01 44.23
C ILE A 15 1.24 35.36 43.70
N PHE A 16 0.07 35.87 44.08
CA PHE A 16 -1.21 35.35 43.62
C PHE A 16 -1.40 35.55 42.12
N ALA A 17 -1.05 36.72 41.57
CA ALA A 17 -1.09 36.98 40.14
C ALA A 17 -0.14 36.07 39.36
N VAL A 18 1.10 35.90 39.84
CA VAL A 18 2.09 34.97 39.23
C VAL A 18 1.60 33.52 39.28
N SER A 19 1.01 33.11 40.41
CA SER A 19 0.46 31.77 40.58
C SER A 19 -0.71 31.52 39.62
N ILE A 20 -1.60 32.50 39.45
CA ILE A 20 -2.68 32.43 38.47
C ILE A 20 -2.13 32.33 37.05
N THR A 21 -1.15 33.16 36.66
CA THR A 21 -0.57 33.09 35.30
C THR A 21 0.09 31.75 35.03
N LEU A 22 0.84 31.21 35.99
CA LEU A 22 1.48 29.89 35.85
C LEU A 22 0.44 28.77 35.77
N LEU A 23 -0.65 28.85 36.54
CA LEU A 23 -1.75 27.89 36.49
C LEU A 23 -2.53 27.99 35.17
N THR A 24 -2.78 29.22 34.68
CA THR A 24 -3.45 29.42 33.38
C THR A 24 -2.58 28.96 32.24
N ASP A 25 -1.27 29.20 32.28
CA ASP A 25 -0.34 28.71 31.26
C ASP A 25 -0.30 27.19 31.27
N TRP A 26 -0.19 26.57 32.45
CA TRP A 26 -0.17 25.10 32.58
C TRP A 26 -1.45 24.43 32.05
N PHE A 27 -2.64 25.04 32.22
CA PHE A 27 -3.91 24.41 31.85
C PHE A 27 -4.51 24.87 30.52
N LEU A 28 -4.35 26.15 30.15
CA LEU A 28 -4.98 26.75 28.97
C LEU A 28 -4.06 26.72 27.77
N LEU A 29 -2.74 26.86 27.95
CA LEU A 29 -1.81 26.89 26.82
C LEU A 29 -1.90 25.58 26.03
N ASP A 30 -1.81 24.43 26.70
CA ASP A 30 -1.91 23.12 26.05
C ASP A 30 -3.22 22.95 25.28
N ARG A 31 -4.35 23.40 25.85
CA ARG A 31 -5.66 23.33 25.18
C ARG A 31 -5.71 24.21 23.94
N ILE A 32 -5.22 25.45 24.04
CA ILE A 32 -5.21 26.41 22.93
C ILE A 32 -4.27 25.93 21.82
N VAL A 33 -3.08 25.46 22.20
CA VAL A 33 -2.07 24.93 21.28
C VAL A 33 -2.60 23.68 20.58
N ASN A 34 -3.14 22.70 21.31
CA ASN A 34 -3.69 21.49 20.72
C ASN A 34 -4.89 21.78 19.82
N ALA A 35 -5.77 22.70 20.22
CA ALA A 35 -6.88 23.14 19.36
C ALA A 35 -6.37 23.80 18.07
N LYS A 36 -5.33 24.64 18.16
CA LYS A 36 -4.74 25.30 16.98
C LYS A 36 -4.04 24.30 16.07
N ILE A 37 -3.28 23.36 16.62
CA ILE A 37 -2.64 22.27 15.88
C ILE A 37 -3.69 21.45 15.15
N GLY A 38 -4.76 21.03 15.84
CA GLY A 38 -5.86 20.29 15.21
C GLY A 38 -6.51 21.07 14.07
N GLN A 39 -6.75 22.37 14.26
CA GLN A 39 -7.35 23.23 13.24
C GLN A 39 -6.49 23.37 11.97
N GLU A 40 -5.17 23.46 12.12
CA GLU A 40 -4.20 23.62 11.03
C GLU A 40 -3.92 22.29 10.30
N LEU A 41 -3.93 21.16 11.02
CA LEU A 41 -3.68 19.84 10.45
C LEU A 41 -4.92 19.23 9.77
N ALA A 42 -6.13 19.63 10.17
CA ALA A 42 -7.37 19.15 9.57
C ALA A 42 -7.38 19.32 8.04
N LEU A 43 -7.90 18.32 7.33
CA LEU A 43 -7.99 18.31 5.87
C LEU A 43 -9.13 19.20 5.39
N LYS A 44 -8.82 20.49 5.24
CA LYS A 44 -9.74 21.51 4.70
C LYS A 44 -9.38 21.84 3.27
N ASN A 45 -10.33 21.73 2.35
CA ASN A 45 -10.09 22.03 0.95
C ASN A 45 -9.44 23.42 0.75
N GLY A 46 -8.30 23.46 0.09
CA GLY A 46 -7.51 24.68 -0.16
C GLY A 46 -6.51 25.08 0.93
N SER A 47 -6.48 24.39 2.07
CA SER A 47 -5.46 24.59 3.11
C SER A 47 -4.09 24.00 2.72
N ASP A 48 -3.03 24.38 3.44
CA ASP A 48 -1.69 23.80 3.23
C ASP A 48 -1.65 22.30 3.55
N SER A 49 -2.30 21.86 4.65
CA SER A 49 -2.41 20.44 5.00
C SER A 49 -3.08 19.62 3.89
N TRP A 50 -4.14 20.15 3.30
CA TRP A 50 -4.83 19.54 2.16
C TRP A 50 -3.92 19.39 0.94
N ASN A 51 -3.17 20.43 0.58
CA ASN A 51 -2.27 20.39 -0.57
C ASN A 51 -1.12 19.39 -0.36
N ARG A 52 -0.53 19.35 0.85
CA ARG A 52 0.52 18.37 1.20
C ARG A 52 0.00 16.93 1.30
N TRP A 53 -1.27 16.76 1.65
CA TRP A 53 -1.93 15.45 1.65
C TRP A 53 -2.20 14.96 0.22
N ILE A 54 -2.63 15.84 -0.68
CA ILE A 54 -2.79 15.55 -2.12
C ILE A 54 -1.47 15.09 -2.73
N GLU A 55 -0.41 15.86 -2.52
CA GLU A 55 0.91 15.59 -3.07
C GLU A 55 1.97 15.82 -1.98
N THR A 56 2.57 14.72 -1.53
CA THR A 56 3.53 14.74 -0.43
C THR A 56 4.84 15.38 -0.91
N PRO A 57 5.39 16.39 -0.21
CA PRO A 57 6.55 17.14 -0.69
C PRO A 57 7.88 16.40 -0.55
N ILE A 58 7.87 15.16 -0.06
CA ILE A 58 9.06 14.32 0.11
C ILE A 58 9.12 13.25 -0.99
N PRO A 59 10.28 13.06 -1.65
CA PRO A 59 10.43 12.02 -2.66
C PRO A 59 10.41 10.64 -2.01
N ILE A 60 9.65 9.72 -2.58
CA ILE A 60 9.56 8.32 -2.15
C ILE A 60 10.36 7.46 -3.14
N TYR A 61 11.19 6.57 -2.62
CA TYR A 61 11.98 5.64 -3.44
C TYR A 61 11.62 4.20 -3.09
N LEU A 62 11.24 3.42 -4.09
CA LEU A 62 11.06 1.98 -3.99
C LEU A 62 12.36 1.30 -4.44
N LYS A 63 12.99 0.56 -3.52
CA LYS A 63 14.19 -0.25 -3.81
C LYS A 63 13.79 -1.71 -3.91
N ILE A 64 14.06 -2.33 -5.05
CA ILE A 64 13.69 -3.71 -5.33
C ILE A 64 14.94 -4.58 -5.41
N TYR A 65 14.92 -5.68 -4.69
CA TYR A 65 15.95 -6.73 -4.72
C TYR A 65 15.29 -8.02 -5.21
N ILE A 66 15.92 -8.67 -6.18
CA ILE A 66 15.41 -9.89 -6.80
C ILE A 66 16.39 -11.02 -6.52
N PHE A 67 15.88 -12.14 -6.01
CA PHE A 67 16.66 -13.36 -5.84
C PHE A 67 16.62 -14.18 -7.13
N THR A 68 17.72 -14.17 -7.90
CA THR A 68 17.87 -15.02 -9.09
C THR A 68 18.28 -16.43 -8.69
N VAL A 69 17.69 -17.44 -9.32
CA VAL A 69 18.01 -18.86 -9.09
C VAL A 69 19.16 -19.27 -10.01
N THR A 70 20.23 -19.85 -9.45
CA THR A 70 21.44 -20.17 -10.23
C THR A 70 21.59 -21.65 -10.59
N ASN A 71 20.73 -22.52 -10.07
CA ASN A 71 20.82 -23.98 -10.23
C ASN A 71 19.45 -24.62 -10.57
N THR A 72 18.75 -24.06 -11.57
CA THR A 72 17.38 -24.47 -11.95
C THR A 72 17.23 -25.97 -12.18
N ASP A 73 18.19 -26.63 -12.81
CA ASP A 73 18.14 -28.08 -13.12
C ASP A 73 18.13 -28.95 -11.85
N VAL A 74 18.91 -28.55 -10.85
CA VAL A 74 18.96 -29.20 -9.55
C VAL A 74 17.63 -29.03 -8.82
N VAL A 75 17.03 -27.84 -8.90
CA VAL A 75 15.74 -27.55 -8.26
C VAL A 75 14.60 -28.31 -8.94
N ASN A 76 14.60 -28.38 -10.28
CA ASN A 76 13.62 -29.16 -11.04
C ASN A 76 13.66 -30.66 -10.67
N SER A 77 14.80 -31.16 -10.20
CA SER A 77 14.98 -32.53 -9.73
C SER A 77 14.70 -32.71 -8.23
N GLY A 78 14.13 -31.70 -7.55
CA GLY A 78 13.81 -31.72 -6.12
C GLY A 78 14.94 -31.28 -5.17
N GLY A 79 16.05 -30.77 -5.72
CA GLY A 79 17.15 -30.22 -4.94
C GLY A 79 16.89 -28.82 -4.39
N LYS A 80 17.79 -28.34 -3.51
CA LYS A 80 17.68 -27.03 -2.85
C LYS A 80 18.07 -25.88 -3.80
N PRO A 81 17.31 -24.77 -3.85
CA PRO A 81 17.67 -23.61 -4.68
C PRO A 81 18.86 -22.83 -4.11
N ASN A 82 19.75 -22.41 -5.01
CA ASN A 82 20.79 -21.43 -4.78
C ASN A 82 20.29 -20.08 -5.28
N LEU A 83 20.23 -19.10 -4.38
CA LEU A 83 19.73 -17.76 -4.66
C LEU A 83 20.88 -16.76 -4.66
N LEU A 84 20.87 -15.87 -5.65
CA LEU A 84 21.75 -14.71 -5.71
C LEU A 84 20.89 -13.45 -5.71
N GLU A 85 21.09 -12.58 -4.72
CA GLU A 85 20.40 -11.27 -4.67
C GLU A 85 20.96 -10.35 -5.76
N ARG A 86 20.05 -9.69 -6.49
CA ARG A 86 20.37 -8.63 -7.46
C ARG A 86 19.56 -7.39 -7.15
N GLY A 87 20.23 -6.26 -6.98
CA GLY A 87 19.61 -4.98 -6.68
C GLY A 87 20.60 -4.01 -6.03
N PRO A 88 20.15 -2.81 -5.65
CA PRO A 88 18.75 -2.36 -5.79
C PRO A 88 18.42 -1.87 -7.21
N TYR A 89 17.27 -2.29 -7.73
CA TYR A 89 16.58 -1.57 -8.81
C TYR A 89 15.73 -0.49 -8.16
N VAL A 90 16.11 0.77 -8.34
CA VAL A 90 15.52 1.91 -7.65
C VAL A 90 14.53 2.62 -8.55
N TYR A 91 13.32 2.81 -8.04
CA TYR A 91 12.25 3.56 -8.68
C TYR A 91 11.86 4.74 -7.82
N ARG A 92 11.77 5.94 -8.40
CA ARG A 92 11.08 7.07 -7.79
C ARG A 92 9.58 6.85 -7.91
N GLU A 93 8.90 6.90 -6.78
CA GLU A 93 7.46 6.74 -6.67
C GLU A 93 6.81 8.11 -6.52
N ASN A 94 5.96 8.49 -7.47
CA ASN A 94 5.14 9.71 -7.37
C ASN A 94 3.72 9.30 -7.05
N ARG A 95 3.18 9.83 -5.95
CA ARG A 95 1.81 9.58 -5.49
C ARG A 95 1.01 10.87 -5.57
N ARG A 96 -0.21 10.78 -6.10
CA ARG A 96 -1.15 11.90 -6.10
C ARG A 96 -2.52 11.41 -5.66
N LYS A 97 -3.08 12.03 -4.63
CA LYS A 97 -4.46 11.77 -4.19
C LYS A 97 -5.41 12.67 -4.97
N ILE A 98 -6.50 12.10 -5.43
CA ILE A 98 -7.56 12.75 -6.22
C ILE A 98 -8.85 12.68 -5.40
N PRO A 99 -9.13 13.69 -4.56
CA PRO A 99 -10.37 13.75 -3.80
C PRO A 99 -11.55 13.97 -4.75
N PHE A 100 -12.64 13.24 -4.52
CA PHE A 100 -13.84 13.34 -5.36
C PHE A 100 -15.13 13.55 -4.54
N HIS A 101 -15.09 13.33 -3.22
CA HIS A 101 -16.23 13.62 -2.34
C HIS A 101 -15.76 14.10 -0.96
N ILE A 102 -16.42 15.11 -0.41
CA ILE A 102 -16.17 15.64 0.94
C ILE A 102 -17.50 15.69 1.66
N ASN A 103 -17.60 15.01 2.81
CA ASN A 103 -18.77 14.98 3.65
C ASN A 103 -18.47 15.71 4.96
N THR A 104 -18.98 16.93 5.10
CA THR A 104 -18.79 17.75 6.30
C THR A 104 -19.60 17.25 7.51
N LEU A 105 -20.71 16.54 7.27
CA LEU A 105 -21.54 15.97 8.33
C LEU A 105 -20.89 14.73 8.96
N GLU A 106 -20.19 13.91 8.17
CA GLU A 106 -19.44 12.76 8.66
C GLU A 106 -17.96 13.08 8.97
N ASP A 107 -17.51 14.29 8.65
CA ASP A 107 -16.09 14.68 8.73
C ASP A 107 -15.17 13.75 7.93
N SER A 108 -15.58 13.41 6.72
CA SER A 108 -14.89 12.45 5.87
C SER A 108 -14.56 12.99 4.48
N VAL A 109 -13.48 12.46 3.90
CA VAL A 109 -13.03 12.75 2.54
C VAL A 109 -12.84 11.43 1.80
N GLU A 110 -13.43 11.33 0.60
CA GLU A 110 -13.21 10.21 -0.31
C GLU A 110 -12.28 10.59 -1.45
N TYR A 111 -11.33 9.70 -1.74
CA TYR A 111 -10.31 9.90 -2.75
C TYR A 111 -9.90 8.60 -3.44
N GLN A 112 -9.31 8.75 -4.62
CA GLN A 112 -8.50 7.74 -5.27
C GLN A 112 -7.04 8.18 -5.23
N GLN A 113 -6.13 7.22 -5.33
CA GLN A 113 -4.70 7.53 -5.38
C GLN A 113 -4.09 6.94 -6.64
N ASP A 114 -3.43 7.81 -7.39
CA ASP A 114 -2.62 7.43 -8.55
C ASP A 114 -1.17 7.32 -8.11
N ILE A 115 -0.53 6.21 -8.47
CA ILE A 115 0.88 5.97 -8.19
C ILE A 115 1.61 5.71 -9.51
N THR A 116 2.72 6.40 -9.72
CA THR A 116 3.59 6.18 -10.88
C THR A 116 5.02 5.88 -10.43
N TYR A 117 5.71 5.06 -11.22
CA TYR A 117 7.07 4.63 -10.94
C TYR A 117 7.98 5.08 -12.08
N SER A 118 9.09 5.73 -11.73
CA SER A 118 10.12 6.17 -12.69
C SER A 118 11.45 5.56 -12.29
N PHE A 119 12.07 4.78 -13.17
CA PHE A 119 13.35 4.14 -12.88
C PHE A 119 14.46 5.19 -12.69
N ASP A 120 15.22 5.07 -11.59
CA ASP A 120 16.35 5.91 -11.28
C ASP A 120 17.66 5.19 -11.63
N LYS A 121 18.18 5.47 -12.83
CA LYS A 121 19.40 4.83 -13.35
C LYS A 121 20.65 5.12 -12.51
N ASN A 122 20.71 6.28 -11.87
CA ASN A 122 21.89 6.67 -11.08
C ASN A 122 21.92 5.89 -9.76
N LEU A 123 20.78 5.80 -9.08
CA LEU A 123 20.68 5.05 -7.83
C LEU A 123 20.68 3.53 -8.03
N SER A 124 20.43 3.06 -9.25
CA SER A 124 20.48 1.64 -9.63
C SER A 124 21.82 1.21 -10.23
N TYR A 125 22.74 2.15 -10.53
CA TYR A 125 23.98 1.83 -11.24
C TYR A 125 24.80 0.73 -10.53
N PRO A 126 25.35 -0.26 -11.27
CA PRO A 126 25.39 -0.40 -12.74
C PRO A 126 24.21 -1.14 -13.37
N LEU A 127 23.14 -1.40 -12.61
CA LEU A 127 21.99 -2.21 -13.02
C LEU A 127 21.01 -1.44 -13.91
N GLY A 128 20.27 -2.18 -14.75
CA GLY A 128 19.25 -1.68 -15.67
C GLY A 128 17.95 -2.49 -15.61
N GLU A 129 16.82 -1.90 -16.02
CA GLU A 129 15.54 -2.64 -16.05
C GLU A 129 15.54 -3.77 -17.10
N ASP A 130 16.46 -3.74 -18.05
CA ASP A 130 16.73 -4.76 -19.05
C ASP A 130 17.58 -5.92 -18.53
N ASP A 131 18.09 -5.85 -17.30
CA ASP A 131 18.81 -6.96 -16.66
C ASP A 131 17.93 -8.21 -16.60
N VAL A 132 18.48 -9.32 -17.07
CA VAL A 132 17.78 -10.61 -17.08
C VAL A 132 17.98 -11.32 -15.74
N VAL A 133 16.88 -11.74 -15.13
CA VAL A 133 16.83 -12.53 -13.89
C VAL A 133 16.11 -13.84 -14.13
N THR A 134 16.56 -14.89 -13.45
CA THR A 134 15.94 -16.22 -13.47
C THR A 134 15.10 -16.40 -12.21
N VAL A 135 13.79 -16.41 -12.36
CA VAL A 135 12.83 -16.51 -11.25
C VAL A 135 11.79 -17.58 -11.53
N VAL A 136 11.08 -18.05 -10.49
CA VAL A 136 9.87 -18.86 -10.70
C VAL A 136 8.88 -18.03 -11.50
N ASN A 137 8.30 -18.58 -12.57
CA ASN A 137 7.35 -17.89 -13.42
C ASN A 137 6.05 -17.57 -12.63
N PRO A 138 5.86 -16.30 -12.20
CA PRO A 138 4.72 -15.95 -11.35
C PRO A 138 3.40 -16.04 -12.12
N ALA A 139 3.40 -15.84 -13.44
CA ALA A 139 2.21 -15.99 -14.27
C ALA A 139 1.74 -17.45 -14.34
N LEU A 140 2.69 -18.36 -14.55
CA LEU A 140 2.41 -19.80 -14.58
C LEU A 140 1.90 -20.28 -13.21
N VAL A 141 2.63 -19.97 -12.13
CA VAL A 141 2.24 -20.38 -10.77
C VAL A 141 0.94 -19.72 -10.32
N GLY A 142 0.76 -18.44 -10.62
CA GLY A 142 -0.45 -17.69 -10.27
C GLY A 142 -1.70 -18.28 -10.94
N VAL A 143 -1.66 -18.43 -12.27
CA VAL A 143 -2.80 -18.99 -13.03
C VAL A 143 -3.10 -20.42 -12.62
N THR A 144 -2.08 -21.26 -12.43
CA THR A 144 -2.31 -22.65 -12.00
C THR A 144 -2.95 -22.74 -10.62
N ASN A 145 -2.53 -21.92 -9.66
CA ASN A 145 -3.16 -21.88 -8.33
C ASN A 145 -4.60 -21.36 -8.38
N ILE A 146 -4.84 -20.23 -9.06
CA ILE A 146 -6.17 -19.64 -9.21
C ILE A 146 -7.17 -20.65 -9.79
N LEU A 147 -6.75 -21.39 -10.81
CA LEU A 147 -7.60 -22.35 -11.51
C LEU A 147 -7.78 -23.67 -10.75
N ASN A 148 -6.84 -24.04 -9.89
CA ASN A 148 -6.96 -25.20 -9.00
C ASN A 148 -7.86 -24.95 -7.80
N ASP A 149 -8.05 -23.69 -7.40
CA ASP A 149 -8.94 -23.32 -6.27
C ASP A 149 -10.43 -23.31 -6.66
N ILE A 150 -10.78 -23.59 -7.91
CA ILE A 150 -12.18 -23.74 -8.33
C ILE A 150 -12.75 -25.03 -7.76
N GLU A 151 -13.57 -24.92 -6.71
CA GLU A 151 -14.27 -26.05 -6.09
C GLU A 151 -15.08 -26.85 -7.12
N GLY A 152 -14.99 -28.18 -7.05
CA GLY A 152 -15.75 -29.10 -7.89
C GLY A 152 -15.20 -29.33 -9.31
N LEU A 153 -14.24 -28.54 -9.79
CA LEU A 153 -13.68 -28.68 -11.15
C LEU A 153 -12.19 -29.07 -11.18
N GLN A 154 -11.56 -29.26 -10.03
CA GLN A 154 -10.11 -29.50 -9.87
C GLN A 154 -9.53 -30.55 -10.85
N SER A 155 -10.13 -31.74 -10.90
CA SER A 155 -9.64 -32.83 -11.78
C SER A 155 -9.72 -32.48 -13.26
N MET A 156 -10.78 -31.78 -13.67
CA MET A 156 -10.97 -31.32 -15.04
C MET A 156 -9.99 -30.20 -15.39
N MET A 157 -9.80 -29.25 -14.49
CA MET A 157 -8.88 -28.12 -14.65
C MET A 157 -7.43 -28.61 -14.78
N ARG A 158 -7.03 -29.66 -14.06
CA ARG A 158 -5.69 -30.28 -14.22
C ARG A 158 -5.41 -30.74 -15.65
N ILE A 159 -6.37 -31.41 -16.28
CA ILE A 159 -6.25 -31.86 -17.68
C ILE A 159 -6.17 -30.66 -18.63
N PHE A 160 -7.03 -29.66 -18.44
CA PHE A 160 -7.00 -28.47 -19.27
C PHE A 160 -5.71 -27.66 -19.12
N MET A 161 -5.17 -27.55 -17.91
CA MET A 161 -3.87 -26.90 -17.69
C MET A 161 -2.74 -27.64 -18.41
N GLU A 162 -2.68 -28.96 -18.35
CA GLU A 162 -1.66 -29.75 -19.05
C GLU A 162 -1.69 -29.51 -20.57
N LEU A 163 -2.88 -29.36 -21.16
CA LEU A 163 -3.08 -29.10 -22.58
C LEU A 163 -2.92 -27.62 -22.98
N ALA A 164 -3.16 -26.69 -22.05
CA ALA A 164 -3.17 -25.25 -22.31
C ALA A 164 -1.85 -24.55 -21.97
N VAL A 165 -1.12 -25.01 -20.95
CA VAL A 165 0.13 -24.37 -20.51
C VAL A 165 1.17 -24.29 -21.63
N PRO A 166 1.48 -25.37 -22.39
CA PRO A 166 2.46 -25.26 -23.47
C PRO A 166 2.09 -24.21 -24.54
N PRO A 167 0.88 -24.18 -25.13
CA PRO A 167 0.55 -23.12 -26.08
C PRO A 167 0.43 -21.72 -25.45
N MET A 168 0.06 -21.57 -24.18
CA MET A 168 -0.10 -20.28 -23.51
C MET A 168 1.23 -19.65 -23.08
N PHE A 169 2.22 -20.46 -22.69
CA PHE A 169 3.50 -20.03 -22.13
C PHE A 169 4.69 -20.36 -23.04
N ASN A 170 4.43 -20.57 -24.34
CA ASN A 170 5.44 -20.90 -25.36
C ASN A 170 6.29 -22.14 -25.01
N SER A 171 5.62 -23.20 -24.56
CA SER A 171 6.19 -24.51 -24.18
C SER A 171 7.33 -24.36 -23.18
N PRO A 172 7.02 -23.96 -21.93
CA PRO A 172 8.05 -23.72 -20.93
C PRO A 172 8.72 -25.05 -20.55
N ASP A 173 10.06 -25.10 -20.64
CA ASP A 173 10.84 -26.29 -20.27
C ASP A 173 10.94 -26.48 -18.75
N SER A 174 10.59 -25.45 -17.96
CA SER A 174 10.60 -25.51 -16.50
C SER A 174 9.61 -24.52 -15.86
N ILE A 175 9.45 -24.59 -14.54
CA ILE A 175 8.69 -23.59 -13.77
C ILE A 175 9.41 -22.24 -13.66
N PHE A 176 10.68 -22.17 -14.06
CA PHE A 176 11.48 -20.96 -14.06
C PHE A 176 11.39 -20.24 -15.40
N ILE A 177 11.52 -18.92 -15.35
CA ILE A 177 11.58 -18.05 -16.52
C ILE A 177 12.78 -17.13 -16.41
N ASN A 178 13.41 -16.86 -17.55
CA ASN A 178 14.32 -15.74 -17.72
C ASN A 178 13.50 -14.55 -18.19
N ALA A 179 13.41 -13.51 -17.37
CA ALA A 179 12.69 -12.30 -17.70
C ALA A 179 13.56 -11.09 -17.39
N THR A 180 13.38 -10.02 -18.14
CA THR A 180 13.94 -8.72 -17.75
C THR A 180 13.24 -8.21 -16.48
N VAL A 181 13.93 -7.40 -15.68
CA VAL A 181 13.32 -6.77 -14.50
C VAL A 181 12.09 -5.96 -14.87
N LYS A 182 12.11 -5.27 -16.02
CA LYS A 182 10.98 -4.51 -16.54
C LYS A 182 9.76 -5.40 -16.84
N GLU A 183 9.97 -6.55 -17.47
CA GLU A 183 8.91 -7.52 -17.76
C GLU A 183 8.30 -8.07 -16.47
N LEU A 184 9.14 -8.43 -15.50
CA LEU A 184 8.67 -8.97 -14.23
C LEU A 184 7.82 -7.96 -13.43
N LEU A 185 8.27 -6.70 -13.38
CA LEU A 185 7.66 -5.70 -12.52
C LEU A 185 6.50 -4.94 -13.17
N PHE A 186 6.62 -4.53 -14.44
CA PHE A 186 5.71 -3.55 -15.05
C PHE A 186 5.15 -3.97 -16.41
N SER A 187 5.98 -4.41 -17.37
CA SER A 187 5.51 -4.73 -18.73
C SER A 187 4.69 -6.03 -18.78
N GLY A 188 4.96 -6.94 -17.85
CA GLY A 188 4.21 -8.17 -17.64
C GLY A 188 4.68 -9.35 -18.46
N ILE A 189 4.60 -10.53 -17.85
CA ILE A 189 4.82 -11.83 -18.48
C ILE A 189 3.55 -12.20 -19.25
N LYS A 190 3.69 -12.48 -20.55
CA LYS A 190 2.57 -12.73 -21.45
C LYS A 190 2.02 -14.15 -21.34
N LEU A 191 0.71 -14.27 -21.52
CA LEU A 191 -0.04 -15.51 -21.65
C LEU A 191 -0.78 -15.44 -22.99
N ASP A 192 -0.40 -16.30 -23.94
CA ASP A 192 -0.99 -16.35 -25.28
C ASP A 192 -2.40 -16.95 -25.20
N CYS A 193 -3.39 -16.11 -25.49
CA CYS A 193 -4.80 -16.51 -25.58
C CYS A 193 -5.33 -16.42 -27.02
N LYS A 194 -4.50 -16.04 -27.99
CA LYS A 194 -4.88 -15.96 -29.41
C LYS A 194 -5.29 -17.32 -29.97
N ARG A 195 -4.67 -18.40 -29.50
CA ARG A 195 -4.97 -19.78 -29.94
C ARG A 195 -6.27 -20.35 -29.36
N SER A 196 -7.04 -19.56 -28.62
CA SER A 196 -8.33 -19.96 -28.07
C SER A 196 -9.34 -20.41 -29.15
N ASP A 197 -9.22 -19.91 -30.38
CA ASP A 197 -10.05 -20.32 -31.51
C ASP A 197 -9.78 -21.76 -31.99
N LYS A 198 -8.57 -22.28 -31.77
CA LYS A 198 -8.08 -23.56 -32.31
C LYS A 198 -7.80 -24.63 -31.26
N ASN A 199 -7.71 -24.24 -29.99
CA ASN A 199 -7.45 -25.15 -28.89
C ASN A 199 -8.48 -24.93 -27.77
N ILE A 200 -9.38 -25.91 -27.60
CA ILE A 200 -10.45 -25.87 -26.60
C ILE A 200 -9.91 -25.72 -25.18
N ALA A 201 -8.71 -26.24 -24.88
CA ALA A 201 -8.10 -26.07 -23.57
C ALA A 201 -7.65 -24.62 -23.34
N VAL A 202 -7.00 -24.00 -24.33
CA VAL A 202 -6.64 -22.58 -24.27
C VAL A 202 -7.88 -21.71 -24.15
N PHE A 203 -8.93 -22.01 -24.94
CA PHE A 203 -10.21 -21.32 -24.82
C PHE A 203 -10.78 -21.39 -23.40
N SER A 204 -10.86 -22.58 -22.83
CA SER A 204 -11.40 -22.79 -21.49
C SER A 204 -10.59 -22.05 -20.43
N MET A 205 -9.26 -22.09 -20.48
CA MET A 205 -8.40 -21.37 -19.53
C MET A 205 -8.53 -19.86 -19.66
N CYS A 206 -8.43 -19.31 -20.88
CA CYS A 206 -8.54 -17.87 -21.11
C CYS A 206 -9.95 -17.33 -20.79
N SER A 207 -11.00 -18.13 -21.05
CA SER A 207 -12.38 -17.81 -20.66
C SER A 207 -12.56 -17.81 -19.14
N ALA A 208 -11.99 -18.78 -18.43
CA ALA A 208 -12.01 -18.83 -16.97
C ALA A 208 -11.31 -17.60 -16.36
N LEU A 209 -10.11 -17.26 -16.86
CA LEU A 209 -9.37 -16.07 -16.43
C LEU A 209 -10.16 -14.77 -16.66
N GLN A 210 -10.91 -14.69 -17.77
CA GLN A 210 -11.75 -13.52 -18.06
C GLN A 210 -12.90 -13.36 -17.05
N HIS A 211 -13.52 -14.45 -16.61
CA HIS A 211 -14.61 -14.42 -15.62
C HIS A 211 -14.14 -14.18 -14.20
N MET A 212 -12.87 -14.48 -13.91
CA MET A 212 -12.22 -14.20 -12.62
C MET A 212 -11.67 -12.78 -12.52
N MET A 213 -11.85 -11.93 -13.54
CA MET A 213 -11.54 -10.52 -13.41
C MET A 213 -12.46 -9.84 -12.38
N PRO A 214 -11.91 -8.99 -11.48
CA PRO A 214 -10.65 -8.28 -11.66
C PRO A 214 -9.53 -8.75 -10.72
N ILE A 215 -8.82 -9.83 -11.07
CA ILE A 215 -7.48 -10.08 -10.53
C ILE A 215 -6.57 -8.95 -11.03
N LYS A 216 -6.30 -7.96 -10.18
CA LYS A 216 -5.64 -6.71 -10.60
C LYS A 216 -4.24 -6.89 -11.19
N VAL A 217 -3.56 -8.00 -10.89
CA VAL A 217 -2.22 -8.32 -11.43
C VAL A 217 -2.26 -8.80 -12.89
N LEU A 218 -3.42 -9.25 -13.37
CA LEU A 218 -3.65 -9.71 -14.74
C LEU A 218 -4.39 -8.65 -15.54
N GLU A 219 -3.86 -8.29 -16.70
CA GLU A 219 -4.54 -7.40 -17.64
C GLU A 219 -4.61 -8.05 -19.01
N LYS A 220 -5.73 -7.82 -19.69
CA LYS A 220 -5.96 -8.23 -21.06
C LYS A 220 -5.51 -7.11 -22.00
N ASP A 221 -4.65 -7.43 -22.95
CA ASP A 221 -4.21 -6.49 -23.97
C ASP A 221 -5.26 -6.35 -25.10
N SER A 222 -5.01 -5.43 -26.04
CA SER A 222 -5.90 -5.20 -27.18
C SER A 222 -6.03 -6.40 -28.13
N ASN A 223 -5.06 -7.32 -28.12
CA ASN A 223 -5.07 -8.52 -28.94
C ASN A 223 -5.78 -9.70 -28.27
N GLY A 224 -6.23 -9.51 -27.02
CA GLY A 224 -6.90 -10.52 -26.22
C GLY A 224 -5.97 -11.45 -25.45
N ASP A 225 -4.65 -11.21 -25.50
CA ASP A 225 -3.67 -11.91 -24.66
C ASP A 225 -3.72 -11.34 -23.23
N PHE A 226 -3.35 -12.16 -22.25
CA PHE A 226 -3.18 -11.67 -20.88
C PHE A 226 -1.71 -11.39 -20.60
N SER A 227 -1.45 -10.49 -19.66
CA SER A 227 -0.13 -10.26 -19.11
C SER A 227 -0.21 -10.13 -17.60
N MET A 228 0.74 -10.72 -16.88
CA MET A 228 0.87 -10.59 -15.44
C MET A 228 2.10 -9.75 -15.07
N ALA A 229 1.90 -8.69 -14.31
CA ALA A 229 2.99 -7.84 -13.81
C ALA A 229 2.85 -7.66 -12.28
N ILE A 230 3.97 -7.74 -11.56
CA ILE A 230 3.95 -7.68 -10.09
C ILE A 230 3.47 -6.32 -9.58
N LEU A 231 3.94 -5.21 -10.16
CA LEU A 231 3.71 -3.87 -9.62
C LEU A 231 2.73 -3.01 -10.42
N ARG A 232 2.35 -3.40 -11.64
CA ARG A 232 1.44 -2.62 -12.50
C ARG A 232 0.12 -2.28 -11.78
N HIS A 233 -0.44 -3.23 -11.05
CA HIS A 233 -1.69 -3.04 -10.31
C HIS A 233 -1.61 -1.98 -9.21
N ARG A 234 -0.42 -1.66 -8.69
CA ARG A 234 -0.22 -0.65 -7.65
C ARG A 234 -0.43 0.77 -8.16
N GLN A 235 -0.56 0.97 -9.49
CA GLN A 235 -0.88 2.28 -10.05
C GLN A 235 -2.24 2.82 -9.58
N SER A 236 -3.18 1.94 -9.23
CA SER A 236 -4.47 2.30 -8.64
C SER A 236 -4.89 1.32 -7.54
N LEU A 237 -5.00 1.83 -6.31
CA LEU A 237 -5.30 1.01 -5.13
C LEU A 237 -6.81 0.91 -4.80
N GLY A 238 -7.67 1.56 -5.58
CA GLY A 238 -9.11 1.67 -5.33
C GLY A 238 -9.51 2.98 -4.67
N THR A 239 -10.69 3.02 -4.06
CA THR A 239 -11.20 4.22 -3.38
C THR A 239 -11.04 4.11 -1.87
N PHE A 240 -10.66 5.22 -1.24
CA PHE A 240 -10.54 5.33 0.21
C PHE A 240 -11.53 6.39 0.70
N SER A 241 -12.07 6.18 1.89
CA SER A 241 -12.79 7.17 2.68
C SER A 241 -12.02 7.32 3.99
N ILE A 242 -11.56 8.52 4.30
CA ILE A 242 -10.80 8.82 5.52
C ILE A 242 -11.48 9.92 6.34
N ASN A 243 -11.20 9.97 7.63
CA ASN A 243 -11.59 11.06 8.49
C ASN A 243 -10.68 12.28 8.26
N ALA A 244 -11.29 13.46 8.11
CA ALA A 244 -10.63 14.71 7.78
C ALA A 244 -10.10 15.47 9.00
N GLY A 245 -10.46 15.05 10.22
CA GLY A 245 -9.97 15.61 11.48
C GLY A 245 -10.47 17.01 11.81
N ASN A 246 -11.58 17.47 11.23
CA ASN A 246 -12.16 18.78 11.55
C ASN A 246 -12.91 18.78 12.88
N LYS A 247 -13.51 17.64 13.26
CA LYS A 247 -14.28 17.45 14.49
C LYS A 247 -13.44 16.83 15.60
N ASP A 248 -12.62 15.85 15.25
CA ASP A 248 -11.69 15.19 16.16
C ASP A 248 -10.29 15.10 15.52
N PRO A 249 -9.33 15.92 15.97
CA PRO A 249 -7.96 15.84 15.49
C PRO A 249 -7.34 14.45 15.67
N GLY A 250 -7.73 13.69 16.70
CA GLY A 250 -7.22 12.35 16.99
C GLY A 250 -7.63 11.29 15.95
N ALA A 251 -8.65 11.57 15.15
CA ALA A 251 -9.12 10.69 14.07
C ALA A 251 -8.54 11.08 12.69
N LEU A 252 -7.72 12.13 12.61
CA LEU A 252 -7.17 12.61 11.35
C LEU A 252 -6.46 11.50 10.56
N GLY A 253 -6.91 11.26 9.33
CA GLY A 253 -6.30 10.28 8.43
C GLY A 253 -6.70 8.83 8.72
N GLU A 254 -7.60 8.59 9.68
CA GLU A 254 -8.17 7.26 9.91
C GLU A 254 -9.00 6.82 8.70
N ILE A 255 -8.73 5.64 8.17
CA ILE A 255 -9.43 5.01 7.07
C ILE A 255 -10.75 4.46 7.60
N LEU A 256 -11.85 5.04 7.13
CA LEU A 256 -13.20 4.61 7.48
C LEU A 256 -13.66 3.48 6.57
N ARG A 257 -13.33 3.56 5.28
CA ARG A 257 -13.73 2.56 4.27
C ARG A 257 -12.68 2.44 3.17
N TRP A 258 -12.51 1.23 2.66
CA TRP A 258 -11.78 0.96 1.42
C TRP A 258 -12.70 0.22 0.44
N ASN A 259 -12.78 0.71 -0.79
CA ASN A 259 -13.74 0.24 -1.81
C ASN A 259 -15.18 0.13 -1.29
N LYS A 260 -15.61 1.15 -0.52
CA LYS A 260 -16.94 1.26 0.13
C LYS A 260 -17.23 0.23 1.22
N LYS A 261 -16.23 -0.56 1.65
CA LYS A 261 -16.37 -1.55 2.73
C LYS A 261 -15.61 -1.10 3.98
N SER A 262 -16.15 -1.44 5.15
CA SER A 262 -15.54 -1.28 6.48
C SER A 262 -14.72 -2.49 6.93
N ASP A 263 -14.90 -3.61 6.25
CA ASP A 263 -14.26 -4.88 6.54
C ASP A 263 -13.98 -5.66 5.25
N MET A 264 -12.96 -6.50 5.31
CA MET A 264 -12.58 -7.45 4.29
C MET A 264 -13.26 -8.81 4.54
N SER A 265 -13.06 -9.74 3.62
CA SER A 265 -13.54 -11.12 3.77
C SER A 265 -12.43 -12.12 3.39
N LEU A 266 -11.17 -11.72 3.59
CA LEU A 266 -9.98 -12.47 3.17
C LEU A 266 -9.47 -13.38 4.26
N TRP A 267 -9.54 -12.93 5.52
CA TRP A 267 -8.94 -13.64 6.64
C TRP A 267 -9.96 -14.43 7.44
N SER A 268 -9.50 -15.45 8.15
CA SER A 268 -10.32 -16.13 9.14
C SER A 268 -10.47 -15.25 10.37
N GLY A 269 -11.72 -15.03 10.80
CA GLY A 269 -12.06 -14.22 11.97
C GLY A 269 -12.32 -12.75 11.65
N LYS A 270 -13.17 -12.12 12.46
CA LYS A 270 -13.67 -10.75 12.21
C LYS A 270 -12.55 -9.71 12.30
N ARG A 271 -11.77 -9.73 13.39
CA ARG A 271 -10.73 -8.71 13.67
C ARG A 271 -9.67 -8.60 12.58
N CYS A 272 -9.26 -9.71 11.97
CA CYS A 272 -8.25 -9.72 10.91
C CYS A 272 -8.74 -9.05 9.62
N ASN A 273 -10.05 -8.90 9.48
CA ASN A 273 -10.68 -8.28 8.33
C ASN A 273 -11.03 -6.81 8.57
N ASP A 274 -10.88 -6.28 9.78
CA ASP A 274 -11.23 -4.88 10.05
C ASP A 274 -10.36 -3.93 9.19
N ILE A 275 -11.00 -2.92 8.58
CA ILE A 275 -10.34 -1.83 7.87
C ILE A 275 -10.35 -0.60 8.79
N GLY A 276 -9.22 0.09 8.92
CA GLY A 276 -9.01 1.15 9.88
C GLY A 276 -7.55 1.61 9.93
N GLY A 277 -7.19 2.42 10.93
CA GLY A 277 -5.84 2.98 11.01
C GLY A 277 -5.56 3.98 9.88
N SER A 278 -4.31 4.32 9.59
CA SER A 278 -3.97 5.25 8.50
C SER A 278 -3.15 4.59 7.39
N ASP A 279 -2.87 5.34 6.32
CA ASP A 279 -2.00 4.92 5.22
C ASP A 279 -0.52 5.31 5.44
N VAL A 280 -0.14 5.69 6.67
CA VAL A 280 1.17 6.23 7.09
C VAL A 280 1.52 7.62 6.53
N THR A 281 0.86 8.08 5.45
CA THR A 281 1.13 9.41 4.89
C THR A 281 0.59 10.53 5.77
N LEU A 282 -0.43 10.22 6.55
CA LEU A 282 -1.01 11.07 7.57
C LEU A 282 -1.17 10.28 8.86
N LEU A 283 -0.62 10.79 9.96
CA LEU A 283 -0.82 10.26 11.29
C LEU A 283 -1.53 11.31 12.13
N PRO A 284 -2.41 10.90 13.08
CA PRO A 284 -3.03 11.84 13.97
C PRO A 284 -1.98 12.53 14.85
N PRO A 285 -2.19 13.81 15.22
CA PRO A 285 -1.35 14.51 16.17
C PRO A 285 -1.44 13.91 17.58
N PHE A 286 -0.55 14.35 18.47
CA PHE A 286 -0.56 14.04 19.91
C PHE A 286 -0.27 12.57 20.28
N LEU A 287 0.37 11.83 19.38
CA LEU A 287 0.91 10.50 19.68
C LEU A 287 1.98 10.58 20.77
N ASN A 288 1.97 9.62 21.69
CA ASN A 288 2.95 9.45 22.75
C ASN A 288 3.61 8.06 22.68
N ARG A 289 4.57 7.78 23.57
CA ARG A 289 5.33 6.51 23.56
C ARG A 289 4.47 5.25 23.82
N GLU A 290 3.27 5.42 24.39
CA GLU A 290 2.33 4.32 24.64
C GLU A 290 1.32 4.15 23.49
N SER A 291 1.26 5.11 22.56
CA SER A 291 0.33 5.08 21.43
C SER A 291 0.71 3.96 20.45
N GLN A 292 -0.29 3.22 19.99
CA GLN A 292 -0.14 2.15 19.00
C GLN A 292 -1.05 2.42 17.78
N PRO A 293 -0.77 3.47 17.00
CA PRO A 293 -1.56 3.74 15.80
C PRO A 293 -1.42 2.57 14.84
N SER A 294 -2.52 2.22 14.19
CA SER A 294 -2.52 1.13 13.23
C SER A 294 -2.39 1.64 11.81
N VAL A 295 -1.83 0.81 10.95
CA VAL A 295 -1.61 1.09 9.53
C VAL A 295 -2.33 0.04 8.71
N PHE A 296 -3.16 0.47 7.79
CA PHE A 296 -3.73 -0.42 6.79
C PHE A 296 -2.91 -0.38 5.51
N SER A 297 -2.45 -1.55 5.07
CA SER A 297 -1.74 -1.69 3.81
C SER A 297 -2.53 -2.56 2.84
N THR A 298 -2.85 -2.00 1.68
CA THR A 298 -3.51 -2.72 0.59
C THR A 298 -2.63 -3.79 -0.03
N ASP A 299 -1.30 -3.72 0.16
CA ASP A 299 -0.36 -4.68 -0.42
C ASP A 299 -0.33 -6.00 0.38
N ILE A 300 -0.50 -5.93 1.70
CA ILE A 300 -0.59 -7.12 2.59
C ILE A 300 -2.03 -7.45 2.98
N CYS A 301 -3.01 -6.65 2.53
CA CYS A 301 -4.43 -6.81 2.82
C CYS A 301 -4.75 -6.94 4.32
N SER A 302 -4.06 -6.17 5.17
CA SER A 302 -4.21 -6.26 6.62
C SER A 302 -3.86 -4.95 7.31
N MET A 303 -4.35 -4.81 8.53
CA MET A 303 -3.93 -3.78 9.46
C MET A 303 -2.77 -4.27 10.34
N VAL A 304 -1.79 -3.40 10.60
CA VAL A 304 -0.63 -3.68 11.45
C VAL A 304 -0.42 -2.53 12.44
N PRO A 305 -0.26 -2.79 13.74
CA PRO A 305 0.04 -1.75 14.71
C PRO A 305 1.49 -1.27 14.58
N LEU A 306 1.70 0.03 14.69
CA LEU A 306 3.02 0.60 14.90
C LEU A 306 3.30 0.66 16.41
N VAL A 307 4.51 0.29 16.79
CA VAL A 307 4.97 0.31 18.18
C VAL A 307 6.16 1.25 18.28
N TYR A 308 6.14 2.12 19.29
CA TYR A 308 7.27 2.96 19.61
C TYR A 308 8.53 2.13 19.83
N LYS A 309 9.63 2.54 19.20
CA LYS A 309 10.94 1.89 19.37
C LYS A 309 11.88 2.77 20.19
N GLU A 310 12.19 3.95 19.66
CA GLU A 310 13.15 4.89 20.25
C GLU A 310 12.93 6.29 19.68
N ASP A 311 13.45 7.30 20.37
CA ASP A 311 13.51 8.67 19.86
C ASP A 311 14.72 8.82 18.93
N ILE A 312 14.53 9.51 17.80
CA ILE A 312 15.61 9.86 16.87
C ILE A 312 15.98 11.31 17.14
N ASN A 313 17.22 11.54 17.58
CA ASN A 313 17.78 12.88 17.83
C ASN A 313 18.47 13.45 16.59
#